data_AF-A0A009PDR3-F1
#
_entry.id   AF-A0A009PDR3-F1
#
_cell.length_a   1.000
_cell.length_b   1.000
_cell.length_c   1.000
_cell.angle_alpha   90.00
_cell.angle_beta   90.00
_cell.angle_gamma   90.00
#
_symmetry.space_group_name_H-M   'P 1'
#
loop_
_entity.id
_entity.type
_entity.pdbx_description
1 polymer ?
#
loop_
_entity_poly.entity_id
_entity_poly.type
_entity_poly.pdbx_seq_one_letter_code
_entity_poly.pdbx_strand_id
1 'polypeptide(L)'
;MKLKAILLFTIVLAGCQPQPKNEQHRHTVCQSLIEGYLKMTSQQDYKMEQRTDDETSAISHYQYKRNSSNEVVMVNSVYSKLYFSCREQQKSYFLSQHSAQGQTTPILEVHIPTDSYTTFRERF
;
A
#
# COMPACT_ATOMS: atom_id res chain seq x y z
N MET A 1 51.14 -10.04 34.77
CA MET A 1 50.54 -10.07 33.41
C MET A 1 49.97 -11.48 33.22
N LYS A 2 48.72 -11.78 32.84
CA LYS A 2 47.78 -11.12 31.93
C LYS A 2 46.35 -11.53 32.35
N LEU A 3 45.49 -10.55 32.63
CA LEU A 3 44.06 -10.77 32.88
C LEU A 3 43.36 -10.87 31.52
N LYS A 4 42.81 -12.04 31.17
CA LYS A 4 42.08 -12.22 29.90
C LYS A 4 40.65 -11.69 30.08
N ALA A 5 40.43 -10.44 29.69
CA ALA A 5 39.10 -9.85 29.62
C ALA A 5 38.34 -10.44 28.43
N ILE A 6 37.27 -11.18 28.69
CA ILE A 6 36.33 -11.65 27.68
C ILE A 6 35.32 -10.51 27.47
N LEU A 7 35.44 -9.83 26.33
CA LEU A 7 34.60 -8.71 25.95
C LEU A 7 33.32 -9.28 25.31
N LEU A 8 32.25 -9.35 26.10
CA LEU A 8 30.91 -9.73 25.63
C LEU A 8 30.35 -8.60 24.77
N PHE A 9 30.41 -8.77 23.45
CA PHE A 9 29.74 -7.90 22.50
C PHE A 9 28.24 -8.21 22.54
N THR A 10 27.49 -7.48 23.37
CA THR A 10 26.03 -7.43 23.30
C THR A 10 25.63 -6.69 22.04
N ILE A 11 25.41 -7.44 20.95
CA ILE A 11 24.74 -6.93 19.75
C ILE A 11 23.29 -6.66 20.16
N VAL A 12 23.00 -5.41 20.52
CA VAL A 12 21.62 -4.93 20.65
C VAL A 12 21.07 -4.89 19.23
N LEU A 13 20.42 -5.98 18.81
CA LEU A 13 19.51 -5.93 17.67
C LEU A 13 18.41 -4.96 18.07
N ALA A 14 18.51 -3.70 17.65
CA ALA A 14 17.38 -2.80 17.57
C ALA A 14 16.39 -3.47 16.62
N GLY A 15 15.50 -4.29 17.17
CA GLY A 15 14.41 -4.90 16.44
C GLY A 15 13.63 -3.78 15.76
N CYS A 16 13.36 -3.96 14.47
CA CYS A 16 12.48 -3.09 13.71
C CYS A 16 11.24 -2.79 14.57
N GLN A 17 11.04 -1.51 14.90
CA GLN A 17 9.89 -1.05 15.64
C GLN A 17 8.65 -1.63 14.95
N PRO A 18 7.79 -2.40 15.64
CA PRO A 18 6.64 -3.00 15.00
C PRO A 18 5.84 -1.86 14.38
N GLN A 19 5.74 -1.87 13.04
CA GLN A 19 4.88 -0.93 12.32
C GLN A 19 3.53 -0.92 13.04
N PRO A 20 2.98 0.27 13.37
CA PRO A 20 1.76 0.33 14.12
C PRO A 20 0.71 -0.50 13.38
N LYS A 21 0.13 -1.49 14.07
CA LYS A 21 -0.78 -2.51 13.48
C LYS A 21 -1.87 -1.91 12.58
N ASN A 22 -2.21 -0.64 12.80
CA ASN A 22 -3.19 0.10 12.02
C ASN A 22 -2.74 0.41 10.58
N GLU A 23 -1.45 0.68 10.36
CA GLU A 23 -0.91 0.96 9.02
C GLU A 23 -0.91 -0.28 8.15
N GLN A 24 -0.55 -1.43 8.74
CA GLN A 24 -0.58 -2.71 8.03
C GLN A 24 -2.01 -3.08 7.62
N HIS A 25 -2.98 -2.91 8.52
CA HIS A 25 -4.38 -3.17 8.22
C HIS A 25 -4.90 -2.28 7.08
N ARG A 26 -4.68 -0.96 7.18
CA ARG A 26 -5.05 0.00 6.14
C ARG A 26 -4.46 -0.40 4.79
N HIS A 27 -3.18 -0.78 4.79
CA HIS A 27 -2.50 -1.23 3.59
C HIS A 27 -3.17 -2.44 2.95
N THR A 28 -3.45 -3.50 3.71
CA THR A 28 -4.07 -4.72 3.18
C THR A 28 -5.44 -4.44 2.56
N VAL A 29 -6.26 -3.60 3.23
CA VAL A 29 -7.57 -3.19 2.71
C VAL A 29 -7.42 -2.38 1.43
N CYS A 30 -6.60 -1.33 1.43
CA CYS A 30 -6.37 -0.48 0.27
C CYS A 30 -5.82 -1.26 -0.93
N GLN A 31 -4.89 -2.18 -0.71
CA GLN A 31 -4.37 -3.04 -1.76
C GLN A 31 -5.47 -3.93 -2.35
N SER A 32 -6.29 -4.56 -1.50
CA SER A 32 -7.40 -5.40 -1.94
C SER A 32 -8.41 -4.61 -2.79
N LEU A 33 -8.71 -3.36 -2.40
CA LEU A 33 -9.61 -2.48 -3.16
C LEU A 33 -9.03 -2.11 -4.53
N ILE A 34 -7.73 -1.77 -4.59
CA ILE A 34 -7.06 -1.44 -5.85
C ILE A 34 -7.00 -2.66 -6.77
N GLU A 35 -6.60 -3.82 -6.25
CA GLU A 35 -6.55 -5.06 -7.05
C GLU A 35 -7.92 -5.47 -7.55
N GLY A 36 -8.96 -5.31 -6.73
CA GLY A 36 -10.36 -5.51 -7.13
C GLY A 36 -10.77 -4.57 -8.26
N TYR A 37 -10.46 -3.28 -8.14
CA TYR A 37 -10.72 -2.29 -9.19
C TYR A 37 -9.99 -2.64 -10.50
N LEU A 38 -8.69 -2.92 -10.44
CA LEU A 38 -7.89 -3.30 -11.61
C LEU A 38 -8.43 -4.55 -12.29
N LYS A 39 -8.93 -5.53 -11.53
CA LYS A 39 -9.60 -6.71 -12.09
C LYS A 39 -10.90 -6.32 -12.80
N MET A 40 -11.72 -5.47 -12.20
CA MET A 40 -12.99 -5.01 -12.78
C MET A 40 -12.79 -4.19 -14.07
N THR A 41 -11.70 -3.41 -14.17
CA THR A 41 -11.37 -2.60 -15.35
C THR A 41 -10.51 -3.32 -16.38
N SER A 42 -10.29 -4.63 -16.25
CA SER A 42 -9.41 -5.42 -17.15
C SER A 42 -7.94 -4.95 -17.20
N GLN A 43 -7.44 -4.44 -16.08
CA GLN A 43 -6.05 -3.97 -15.87
C GLN A 43 -5.30 -4.83 -14.84
N GLN A 44 -5.63 -6.12 -14.75
CA GLN A 44 -5.09 -7.07 -13.76
C GLN A 44 -3.60 -7.42 -13.92
N ASP A 45 -3.01 -7.02 -15.05
CA ASP A 45 -1.59 -7.12 -15.38
C ASP A 45 -0.72 -6.07 -14.67
N TYR A 46 -1.34 -5.05 -14.08
CA TYR A 46 -0.65 -4.09 -13.22
C TYR A 46 -0.33 -4.70 -11.86
N LYS A 47 0.90 -4.45 -11.39
CA LYS A 47 1.39 -4.87 -10.07
C LYS A 47 1.91 -3.66 -9.30
N MET A 48 1.74 -3.70 -7.98
CA MET A 48 2.24 -2.65 -7.09
C MET A 48 3.77 -2.60 -7.21
N GLU A 49 4.30 -1.43 -7.52
CA GLU A 49 5.74 -1.16 -7.59
C GLU A 49 6.20 -0.43 -6.33
N GLN A 50 5.43 0.55 -5.87
CA GLN A 50 5.79 1.38 -4.71
C GLN A 50 4.56 1.76 -3.89
N ARG A 51 4.79 1.95 -2.58
CA ARG A 51 3.87 2.52 -1.62
C ARG A 51 4.57 3.63 -0.84
N THR A 52 3.85 4.69 -0.56
CA THR A 52 4.28 5.74 0.37
C THR A 52 3.11 6.11 1.25
N ASP A 53 3.33 6.16 2.57
CA ASP A 53 2.35 6.66 3.51
C ASP A 53 2.67 8.12 3.82
N ASP A 54 1.62 8.95 3.91
CA ASP A 54 1.78 10.27 4.48
C ASP A 54 1.83 10.13 6.02
N GLU A 55 2.96 10.45 6.64
CA GLU A 55 3.16 10.31 8.08
C GLU A 55 2.15 11.13 8.90
N THR A 56 1.57 12.17 8.29
CA THR A 56 0.66 13.11 8.95
C THR A 56 -0.81 12.90 8.63
N SER A 57 -1.13 12.07 7.63
CA SER A 57 -2.51 11.85 7.19
C SER A 57 -2.83 10.36 7.08
N ALA A 58 -4.11 10.00 7.25
CA ALA A 58 -4.56 8.61 7.08
C ALA A 58 -4.63 8.20 5.58
N ILE A 59 -3.69 8.68 4.76
CA ILE A 59 -3.63 8.51 3.32
C ILE A 59 -2.39 7.69 2.96
N SER A 60 -2.60 6.65 2.17
CA SER A 60 -1.56 5.85 1.53
C SER A 60 -1.58 6.08 0.03
N HIS A 61 -0.42 6.29 -0.56
CA HIS A 61 -0.21 6.45 -1.99
C HIS A 61 0.39 5.17 -2.58
N TYR A 62 -0.10 4.79 -3.76
CA TYR A 62 0.29 3.56 -4.44
C TYR A 62 0.64 3.83 -5.89
N GLN A 63 1.77 3.28 -6.33
CA GLN A 63 2.18 3.24 -7.72
C GLN A 63 2.11 1.80 -8.22
N TYR A 64 1.38 1.61 -9.31
CA TYR A 64 1.25 0.34 -10.00
C TYR A 64 1.88 0.44 -11.38
N LYS A 65 2.56 -0.62 -11.81
CA LYS A 65 3.17 -0.71 -13.13
C LYS A 65 2.69 -1.96 -13.86
N ARG A 66 2.40 -1.83 -15.15
CA ARG A 66 2.06 -2.97 -16.01
C ARG A 66 3.24 -3.95 -16.08
N ASN A 67 2.98 -5.24 -15.84
CA ASN A 67 3.96 -6.30 -16.02
C ASN A 67 4.08 -6.65 -17.51
N SER A 68 5.13 -6.19 -18.19
CA SER A 68 5.29 -6.28 -19.66
C SER A 68 5.82 -7.63 -20.15
N SER A 69 5.50 -8.74 -19.49
CA SER A 69 6.20 -10.01 -19.73
C SER A 69 6.05 -10.59 -21.15
N ASN A 70 5.07 -10.16 -21.97
CA ASN A 70 4.80 -10.76 -23.29
C ASN A 70 4.39 -9.77 -24.41
N GLU A 71 4.55 -8.46 -24.24
CA GLU A 71 4.10 -7.48 -25.25
C GLU A 71 5.27 -6.71 -25.83
N VAL A 72 5.30 -6.59 -27.16
CA VAL A 72 6.23 -5.74 -27.91
C VAL A 72 6.15 -4.33 -27.32
N VAL A 73 7.18 -3.95 -26.57
CA VAL A 73 7.21 -2.68 -25.83
C VAL A 73 7.27 -1.54 -26.84
N MET A 74 6.12 -0.94 -27.12
CA MET A 74 6.03 0.32 -27.83
C MET A 74 6.82 1.36 -27.01
N VAL A 75 7.85 1.95 -27.62
CA VAL A 75 8.93 2.74 -27.00
C VAL A 75 8.44 3.97 -26.19
N ASN A 76 7.14 4.29 -26.23
CA ASN A 76 6.51 5.41 -25.51
C ASN A 76 5.72 5.00 -24.24
N SER A 77 5.99 3.86 -23.61
CA SER A 77 5.20 3.35 -22.46
C SER A 77 5.41 4.08 -21.11
N VAL A 78 5.82 5.36 -21.11
CA VAL A 78 5.79 6.20 -19.89
C VAL A 78 4.39 6.23 -19.25
N TYR A 79 3.34 5.93 -20.04
CA TYR A 79 1.95 5.73 -19.60
C TYR A 79 1.66 4.37 -18.91
N SER A 80 2.67 3.53 -18.63
CA SER A 80 2.48 2.20 -18.02
C SER A 80 2.31 2.23 -16.50
N LYS A 81 2.19 3.41 -15.89
CA LYS A 81 2.05 3.59 -14.44
C LYS A 81 0.68 4.13 -14.08
N LEU A 82 0.09 3.55 -13.04
CA LEU A 82 -1.14 4.02 -12.41
C LEU A 82 -0.84 4.47 -11.00
N TYR A 83 -1.49 5.55 -10.60
CA TYR A 83 -1.29 6.18 -9.30
C TYR A 83 -2.60 6.20 -8.56
N PHE A 84 -2.59 5.73 -7.31
CA PHE A 84 -3.78 5.71 -6.46
C PHE A 84 -3.47 6.36 -5.12
N SER A 85 -4.50 6.96 -4.53
CA SER A 85 -4.51 7.29 -3.10
C SER A 85 -5.68 6.59 -2.44
N CYS A 86 -5.43 6.02 -1.27
CA CYS A 86 -6.45 5.39 -0.45
C CYS A 86 -6.43 6.04 0.92
N ARG A 87 -7.59 6.53 1.36
CA ARG A 87 -7.76 7.18 2.66
C ARG A 87 -8.70 6.38 3.53
N GLU A 88 -8.31 6.17 4.78
CA GLU A 88 -9.22 5.70 5.81
C GLU A 88 -9.79 6.90 6.59
N GLN A 89 -11.12 7.05 6.60
CA GLN A 89 -11.81 8.07 7.39
C GLN A 89 -13.11 7.49 7.94
N GLN A 90 -13.31 7.61 9.26
CA GLN A 90 -14.57 7.24 9.93
C GLN A 90 -15.08 5.83 9.52
N LYS A 91 -14.20 4.82 9.59
CA LYS A 91 -14.51 3.42 9.21
C LYS A 91 -14.90 3.22 7.74
N SER A 92 -14.56 4.20 6.90
CA SER A 92 -14.78 4.14 5.46
C SER A 92 -13.44 4.28 4.73
N TYR A 93 -13.33 3.59 3.59
CA TYR A 93 -12.16 3.66 2.72
C TYR A 93 -12.53 4.37 1.44
N PHE A 94 -11.76 5.41 1.10
CA PHE A 94 -11.94 6.22 -0.10
C PHE A 94 -10.77 5.98 -1.05
N LEU A 95 -11.06 5.40 -2.21
CA LEU A 95 -10.08 5.12 -3.24
C LEU A 95 -10.21 6.15 -4.37
N SER A 96 -9.09 6.75 -4.74
CA SER A 96 -9.00 7.68 -5.87
C SER A 96 -7.81 7.34 -6.76
N GLN A 97 -7.93 7.62 -8.05
CA GLN A 97 -6.84 7.50 -9.03
C GLN A 97 -6.37 8.88 -9.48
N HIS A 98 -5.07 9.01 -9.65
CA HIS A 98 -4.41 10.22 -10.12
C HIS A 98 -3.99 10.03 -11.58
N SER A 99 -4.34 11.01 -12.41
CA SER A 99 -3.84 11.10 -13.78
C SER A 99 -2.41 11.66 -13.81
N ALA A 100 -1.72 11.48 -14.93
CA ALA A 100 -0.39 12.06 -15.14
C ALA A 100 -0.40 13.61 -15.07
N GLN A 101 -1.55 14.24 -15.31
CA GLN A 101 -1.76 15.68 -15.24
C GLN A 101 -2.13 16.17 -13.82
N GLY A 102 -2.14 15.28 -12.83
CA GLY A 102 -2.43 15.62 -11.43
C GLY A 102 -3.92 15.71 -11.08
N GLN A 103 -4.83 15.39 -12.00
CA GLN A 103 -6.25 15.29 -11.67
C GLN A 103 -6.54 14.03 -10.86
N THR A 104 -7.27 14.19 -9.76
CA THR A 104 -7.73 13.11 -8.89
C THR A 104 -9.17 12.75 -9.20
N THR A 105 -9.43 11.49 -9.51
CA THR A 105 -10.78 10.96 -9.76
C THR A 105 -11.16 9.96 -8.66
N PRO A 106 -12.29 10.15 -7.95
CA PRO A 106 -12.78 9.16 -7.00
C PRO A 106 -13.27 7.93 -7.73
N ILE A 107 -12.86 6.75 -7.28
CA ILE A 107 -13.20 5.46 -7.91
C ILE A 107 -14.23 4.71 -7.07
N LEU A 108 -13.97 4.61 -5.77
CA LEU A 108 -14.74 3.76 -4.88
C LEU A 108 -14.74 4.34 -3.47
N GLU A 109 -15.90 4.25 -2.83
CA GLU A 109 -16.07 4.46 -1.41
C GLU A 109 -16.65 3.18 -0.80
N VAL A 110 -16.00 2.66 0.24
CA VAL A 110 -16.46 1.49 0.97
C VAL A 110 -16.73 1.87 2.41
N HIS A 111 -17.99 1.84 2.80
CA HIS A 111 -18.41 2.01 4.18
C HIS A 111 -18.46 0.66 4.88
N ILE A 112 -17.78 0.53 6.03
CA ILE A 112 -17.83 -0.69 6.84
C ILE A 112 -18.81 -0.48 8.00
N PRO A 113 -19.90 -1.26 8.08
CA PRO A 113 -20.87 -1.16 9.15
C PRO A 113 -20.21 -1.35 10.52
N THR A 114 -20.65 -0.56 11.52
CA THR A 114 -20.04 -0.56 12.86
C THR A 114 -20.07 -1.95 13.52
N ASP A 115 -21.17 -2.69 13.34
CA ASP A 115 -21.37 -4.00 13.97
C ASP A 115 -20.46 -5.08 13.38
N SER A 116 -19.92 -4.86 12.18
CA SER A 116 -19.02 -5.78 11.48
C SER A 116 -17.57 -5.30 11.46
N TYR A 117 -17.27 -4.10 11.97
CA TYR A 117 -15.96 -3.47 11.83
C TYR A 117 -14.85 -4.25 12.56
N THR A 118 -15.12 -4.75 13.76
CA THR A 118 -14.15 -5.54 14.54
C THR A 118 -13.80 -6.84 13.82
N THR A 119 -14.81 -7.59 13.38
CA THR A 119 -14.63 -8.84 12.62
C THR A 119 -13.98 -8.60 11.26
N PHE A 120 -14.31 -7.50 10.58
CA PHE A 120 -13.62 -7.10 9.35
C PHE A 120 -12.14 -6.85 9.63
N ARG A 121 -11.83 -6.12 10.70
CA ARG A 121 -10.45 -5.79 11.07
C ARG A 121 -9.59 -7.01 11.41
N GLU A 122 -10.18 -8.05 11.99
CA GLU A 122 -9.47 -9.29 12.31
C GLU A 122 -9.12 -10.14 11.07
N ARG A 123 -9.80 -9.93 9.93
CA ARG A 123 -9.54 -10.68 8.69
C ARG A 123 -8.37 -10.15 7.86
N PHE A 124 -7.86 -8.96 8.18
CA PHE A 124 -6.85 -8.22 7.41
C PHE A 124 -5.71 -7.74 8.30
#